data_AF-A0AB35XX30-F1
#
_entry.id   AF-A0AB35XX30-F1
#
_cell.length_a   1.000
_cell.length_b   1.000
_cell.length_c   1.000
_cell.angle_alpha   90.00
_cell.angle_beta   90.00
_cell.angle_gamma   90.00
#
_symmetry.space_group_name_H-M   'P 1'
#
loop_
_entity.id
_entity.type
_entity.pdbx_description
1 polymer ?
#
loop_
_entity_poly.entity_id
_entity_poly.type
_entity_poly.pdbx_seq_one_letter_code
_entity_poly.pdbx_strand_id
1 'polypeptide(L)'
;MKIWNRFISFALATTLLLTVPLVSFAAGTKNSTSSDFTTVQSASGELLVRAYDLDNGDSVFEQYNDGKLVSRYTVDRSKNVINELVYSSDGTSKQLQRFIPTEKNFDIVLPQSTMSRRLGRIRFQYTDGTGTGICGAYVDYVKETGNKKYDINGTYRDLAGLASVVAGALSLPAAPALAISKTALAYFGFAMTAVQFTIPQCNLNSQYEQIEYTLTDINHSSHKNSFWGTKYVITESGNKFNNTYTDGEYYPTTSWGNQNFGMTIYNYLFTYSNWNIYAWN
;
A
#
# COMPACT_ATOMS: atom_id res chain seq x y z
N MET A 1 -43.21 -48.03 -42.47
CA MET A 1 -42.61 -46.95 -43.28
C MET A 1 -43.23 -45.63 -42.84
N LYS A 2 -42.43 -44.72 -42.26
CA LYS A 2 -42.59 -43.24 -42.15
C LYS A 2 -43.87 -42.72 -41.47
N ILE A 3 -43.85 -42.11 -40.27
CA ILE A 3 -43.40 -40.73 -39.91
C ILE A 3 -43.44 -40.68 -38.37
N TRP A 4 -42.33 -40.67 -37.61
CA TRP A 4 -41.34 -39.61 -37.32
C TRP A 4 -41.86 -38.36 -36.58
N ASN A 5 -41.58 -38.35 -35.27
CA ASN A 5 -41.14 -37.24 -34.41
C ASN A 5 -41.70 -35.84 -34.69
N ARG A 6 -42.61 -35.35 -33.82
CA ARG A 6 -42.77 -33.89 -33.64
C ARG A 6 -43.63 -33.36 -32.48
N PHE A 7 -43.63 -33.94 -31.26
CA PHE A 7 -44.40 -33.29 -30.16
C PHE A 7 -43.77 -33.29 -28.76
N ILE A 8 -42.50 -33.65 -28.58
CA ILE A 8 -41.83 -33.61 -27.26
C ILE A 8 -40.56 -32.76 -27.34
N SER A 9 -40.69 -31.51 -27.78
CA SER A 9 -39.56 -30.57 -27.81
C SER A 9 -39.99 -29.11 -27.74
N PHE A 10 -41.03 -28.80 -26.96
CA PHE A 10 -41.49 -27.41 -26.75
C PHE A 10 -41.65 -27.01 -25.28
N ALA A 11 -41.38 -27.92 -24.33
CA ALA A 11 -41.48 -27.63 -22.89
C ALA A 11 -40.12 -27.72 -22.15
N LEU A 12 -39.02 -28.03 -22.85
CA LEU A 12 -37.68 -28.14 -22.25
C LEU A 12 -36.69 -27.04 -22.73
N ALA A 13 -37.17 -26.09 -23.55
CA ALA A 13 -36.34 -25.05 -24.15
C ALA A 13 -36.52 -23.66 -23.49
N THR A 14 -37.34 -23.55 -22.44
CA THR A 14 -37.69 -22.26 -21.82
C THR A 14 -37.16 -22.07 -20.38
N THR A 15 -36.34 -23.00 -19.87
CA THR A 15 -35.78 -22.91 -18.51
C THR A 15 -34.25 -22.79 -18.47
N LEU A 16 -33.59 -22.52 -19.60
CA LEU A 16 -32.12 -22.55 -19.70
C LEU A 16 -31.49 -21.27 -20.28
N LEU A 17 -32.10 -20.10 -20.05
CA LEU A 17 -31.53 -18.80 -20.38
C LEU A 17 -31.80 -17.75 -19.29
N LEU A 18 -31.36 -18.06 -18.07
CA LEU A 18 -31.02 -17.05 -17.05
C LEU A 18 -29.72 -17.47 -16.35
N THR A 19 -28.68 -17.75 -17.14
CA THR A 19 -27.31 -17.54 -16.67
C THR A 19 -27.10 -16.04 -16.66
N VAL A 20 -27.60 -15.37 -15.63
CA VAL A 20 -27.03 -14.08 -15.24
C VAL A 20 -25.55 -14.40 -14.99
N PRO A 21 -24.59 -13.76 -15.68
CA PRO A 21 -23.26 -13.72 -15.12
C PRO A 21 -23.43 -13.01 -13.79
N LEU A 22 -23.46 -13.78 -12.70
CA LEU A 22 -23.02 -13.29 -11.41
C LEU A 22 -21.58 -12.86 -11.66
N VAL A 23 -21.42 -11.61 -12.08
CA VAL A 23 -20.18 -10.87 -11.90
C VAL A 23 -19.95 -10.99 -10.41
N SER A 24 -19.07 -11.92 -10.05
CA SER A 24 -18.51 -11.97 -8.71
C SER A 24 -17.96 -10.58 -8.47
N PHE A 25 -18.64 -9.80 -7.62
CA PHE A 25 -18.06 -8.61 -7.06
C PHE A 25 -16.88 -9.10 -6.22
N ALA A 26 -15.69 -9.12 -6.81
CA ALA A 26 -14.49 -8.98 -6.02
C ALA A 26 -14.61 -7.60 -5.39
N ALA A 27 -15.12 -7.55 -4.16
CA ALA A 27 -14.79 -6.47 -3.25
C ALA A 27 -13.26 -6.41 -3.27
N GLY A 28 -12.71 -5.42 -3.97
CA GLY A 28 -11.27 -5.29 -4.14
C GLY A 28 -10.62 -5.42 -2.78
N THR A 29 -9.84 -6.48 -2.61
CA THR A 29 -8.99 -6.66 -1.44
C THR A 29 -8.13 -5.41 -1.34
N LYS A 30 -8.19 -4.72 -0.20
CA LYS A 30 -7.59 -3.40 0.03
C LYS A 30 -6.06 -3.44 0.13
N ASN A 31 -5.35 -4.06 -0.81
CA ASN A 31 -3.91 -4.25 -0.70
C ASN A 31 -3.18 -3.81 -1.96
N SER A 32 -2.58 -2.62 -1.89
CA SER A 32 -1.38 -2.34 -2.66
C SER A 32 -0.22 -3.00 -1.93
N THR A 33 0.36 -4.04 -2.53
CA THR A 33 1.56 -4.69 -2.02
C THR A 33 2.75 -3.75 -2.22
N SER A 34 3.03 -2.88 -1.25
CA SER A 34 4.22 -2.04 -1.27
C SER A 34 5.43 -2.92 -1.00
N SER A 35 6.29 -3.11 -2.01
CA SER A 35 7.54 -3.85 -1.86
C SER A 35 8.71 -2.95 -2.24
N ASP A 36 9.67 -2.80 -1.35
CA ASP A 36 10.96 -2.17 -1.62
C ASP A 36 12.09 -3.11 -1.23
N PHE A 37 13.16 -3.11 -2.02
CA PHE A 37 14.34 -3.91 -1.73
C PHE A 37 15.56 -3.03 -1.82
N THR A 38 16.53 -3.28 -0.95
CA THR A 38 17.80 -2.58 -1.03
C THR A 38 18.94 -3.55 -0.92
N THR A 39 19.73 -3.54 -1.97
CA THR A 39 21.02 -4.22 -2.03
C THR A 39 22.10 -3.22 -1.65
N VAL A 40 22.91 -3.56 -0.65
CA VAL A 40 24.13 -2.83 -0.32
C VAL A 40 25.30 -3.78 -0.57
N GLN A 41 26.09 -3.51 -1.60
CA GLN A 41 27.37 -4.22 -1.77
C GLN A 41 28.37 -3.69 -0.74
N SER A 42 28.94 -4.58 0.07
CA SER A 42 30.03 -4.30 0.98
C SER A 42 31.30 -5.01 0.50
N ALA A 43 32.47 -4.48 0.88
CA ALA A 43 33.76 -5.13 0.63
C ALA A 43 33.90 -6.51 1.32
N SER A 44 33.00 -6.83 2.26
CA SER A 44 32.96 -8.07 3.03
C SER A 44 31.97 -9.12 2.53
N GLY A 45 31.20 -8.83 1.48
CA GLY A 45 30.08 -9.66 1.04
C GLY A 45 28.86 -8.85 0.59
N GLU A 46 27.83 -9.54 0.07
CA GLU A 46 26.56 -8.90 -0.33
C GLU A 46 25.60 -8.84 0.86
N LEU A 47 25.26 -7.63 1.30
CA LEU A 47 24.19 -7.39 2.25
C LEU A 47 22.93 -7.03 1.47
N LEU A 48 21.88 -7.82 1.65
CA LEU A 48 20.57 -7.56 1.06
C LEU A 48 19.54 -7.40 2.17
N VAL A 49 18.81 -6.28 2.15
CA VAL A 49 17.65 -6.08 3.03
C VAL A 49 16.40 -5.97 2.18
N ARG A 50 15.45 -6.86 2.40
CA ARG A 50 14.14 -6.89 1.74
C ARG A 50 13.09 -6.36 2.71
N ALA A 51 12.23 -5.46 2.23
CA ALA A 51 11.10 -4.93 2.98
C ALA A 51 9.83 -5.00 2.13
N TYR A 52 8.83 -5.73 2.59
CA TYR A 52 7.60 -5.87 1.83
C TYR A 52 6.39 -5.98 2.76
N ASP A 53 5.28 -5.41 2.31
CA ASP A 53 4.00 -5.56 2.98
C ASP A 53 3.29 -6.83 2.49
N LEU A 54 2.60 -7.50 3.40
CA LEU A 54 1.73 -8.65 3.15
C LEU A 54 0.30 -8.18 2.86
N ASP A 55 -0.49 -9.05 2.24
CA ASP A 55 -1.91 -8.78 1.94
C ASP A 55 -2.79 -8.57 3.20
N ASN A 56 -2.30 -8.87 4.39
CA ASN A 56 -3.01 -8.55 5.63
C ASN A 56 -2.61 -7.18 6.20
N GLY A 57 -1.75 -6.42 5.52
CA GLY A 57 -1.22 -5.14 5.95
C GLY A 57 -0.05 -5.23 6.94
N ASP A 58 0.43 -6.43 7.25
CA ASP A 58 1.65 -6.64 8.04
C ASP A 58 2.89 -6.35 7.21
N SER A 59 3.97 -5.92 7.87
CA SER A 59 5.23 -5.58 7.20
C SER A 59 6.31 -6.61 7.56
N VAL A 60 7.05 -7.09 6.57
CA VAL A 60 8.16 -8.05 6.74
C VAL A 60 9.46 -7.40 6.33
N PHE A 61 10.49 -7.59 7.16
CA PHE A 61 11.85 -7.13 6.94
C PHE A 61 12.80 -8.31 7.07
N GLU A 62 13.57 -8.58 6.04
CA GLU A 62 14.53 -9.69 6.01
C GLU A 62 15.92 -9.15 5.66
N GLN A 63 16.92 -9.55 6.43
CA GLN A 63 18.31 -9.26 6.14
C GLN A 63 19.06 -10.53 5.77
N TYR A 64 19.77 -10.48 4.65
CA TYR A 64 20.59 -11.55 4.13
C TYR A 64 22.05 -11.08 4.08
N ASN A 65 22.96 -11.96 4.50
CA ASN A 65 24.39 -11.77 4.32
C ASN A 65 24.93 -12.90 3.46
N ASP A 66 25.52 -12.56 2.30
CA ASP A 66 26.00 -13.53 1.30
C ASP A 66 24.94 -14.57 0.92
N GLY A 67 23.71 -14.10 0.69
CA GLY A 67 22.56 -14.92 0.34
C GLY A 67 21.95 -15.75 1.49
N LYS A 68 22.53 -15.71 2.70
CA LYS A 68 21.98 -16.40 3.88
C LYS A 68 21.13 -15.46 4.72
N LEU A 69 19.90 -15.84 5.02
CA LEU A 69 19.02 -15.10 5.92
C LEU A 69 19.63 -15.08 7.33
N VAL A 70 19.93 -13.88 7.83
CA VAL A 70 20.50 -13.68 9.18
C VAL A 70 19.47 -13.21 10.19
N SER A 71 18.47 -12.46 9.73
CA SER A 71 17.36 -12.00 10.56
C SER A 71 16.11 -11.73 9.74
N ARG A 72 14.97 -11.98 10.37
CA ARG A 72 13.64 -11.67 9.85
C ARG A 72 12.80 -11.05 10.95
N TYR A 73 12.15 -9.94 10.64
CA TYR A 73 11.24 -9.23 11.52
C TYR A 73 9.88 -9.13 10.83
N THR A 74 8.82 -9.50 11.53
CA THR A 74 7.44 -9.39 11.04
C THR A 74 6.64 -8.53 12.01
N VAL A 75 6.18 -7.38 11.52
CA VAL A 75 5.33 -6.45 12.27
C VAL A 75 3.89 -6.90 12.11
N ASP A 76 3.37 -7.62 13.11
CA ASP A 76 1.97 -8.04 13.19
C ASP A 76 1.16 -6.89 13.78
N ARG A 77 0.50 -6.13 12.90
CA ARG A 77 -0.26 -4.93 13.29
C ARG A 77 -1.51 -5.30 14.06
N SER A 78 -2.11 -6.46 13.76
CA SER A 78 -3.33 -6.94 14.40
C SER A 78 -3.13 -7.29 15.88
N LYS A 79 -1.96 -7.86 16.20
CA LYS A 79 -1.57 -8.23 17.57
C LYS A 79 -0.71 -7.17 18.25
N ASN A 80 -0.34 -6.10 17.54
CA ASN A 80 0.55 -5.05 18.01
C ASN A 80 1.92 -5.59 18.49
N VAL A 81 2.52 -6.52 17.75
CA VAL A 81 3.80 -7.14 18.08
C VAL A 81 4.76 -7.20 16.89
N ILE A 82 6.05 -7.27 17.18
CA ILE A 82 7.13 -7.58 16.25
C ILE A 82 7.63 -8.98 16.58
N ASN A 83 7.48 -9.90 15.63
CA ASN A 83 8.02 -11.25 15.70
C ASN A 83 9.40 -11.26 15.05
N GLU A 84 10.39 -11.75 15.77
CA GLU A 84 11.80 -11.75 15.35
C GLU A 84 12.28 -13.18 15.23
N LEU A 85 12.90 -13.49 14.11
CA LEU A 85 13.56 -14.75 13.85
C LEU A 85 15.02 -14.43 13.50
N VAL A 86 15.92 -14.79 14.40
CA VAL A 86 17.33 -14.44 14.31
C VAL A 86 18.15 -15.71 14.20
N TYR A 87 19.01 -15.79 13.19
CA TYR A 87 19.89 -16.92 12.97
C TYR A 87 21.27 -16.65 13.58
N SER A 88 21.77 -17.64 14.30
CA SER A 88 23.12 -17.68 14.85
C SER A 88 24.08 -18.30 13.84
N SER A 89 25.37 -18.02 13.99
CA SER A 89 26.42 -18.58 13.12
C SER A 89 26.56 -20.10 13.19
N ASP A 90 26.06 -20.72 14.26
CA ASP A 90 26.01 -22.17 14.47
C ASP A 90 24.82 -22.86 13.77
N GLY A 91 23.99 -22.11 13.04
CA GLY A 91 22.80 -22.60 12.36
C GLY A 91 21.55 -22.71 13.23
N THR A 92 21.64 -22.36 14.52
CA THR A 92 20.47 -22.28 15.40
C THR A 92 19.67 -21.00 15.15
N SER A 93 18.36 -21.04 15.36
CA SER A 93 17.50 -19.86 15.29
C SER A 93 16.90 -19.54 16.65
N LYS A 94 16.84 -18.25 16.99
CA LYS A 94 16.09 -17.74 18.15
C LYS A 94 14.85 -17.00 17.66
N GLN A 95 13.71 -17.37 18.20
CA GLN A 95 12.47 -16.62 18.04
C GLN A 95 12.25 -15.74 19.26
N LEU A 96 11.98 -14.46 19.00
CA LEU A 96 11.63 -13.49 20.02
C LEU A 96 10.35 -12.79 19.58
N GLN A 97 9.57 -12.34 20.54
CA GLN A 97 8.43 -11.49 20.28
C GLN A 97 8.54 -10.27 21.18
N ARG A 98 8.32 -9.09 20.61
CA ARG A 98 8.29 -7.82 21.34
C ARG A 98 7.01 -7.08 21.01
N PHE A 99 6.44 -6.37 21.96
CA PHE A 99 5.35 -5.46 21.64
C PHE A 99 5.87 -4.33 20.75
N ILE A 100 5.03 -3.88 19.80
CA ILE A 100 5.33 -2.67 19.05
C ILE A 100 5.47 -1.54 20.07
N PRO A 101 6.60 -0.82 20.08
CA PRO A 101 6.82 0.24 21.05
C PRO A 101 5.72 1.30 20.96
N THR A 102 5.09 1.58 22.09
CA THR A 102 4.14 2.68 22.22
C THR A 102 4.89 4.02 22.25
N GLU A 103 4.20 5.10 21.88
CA GLU A 103 4.76 6.45 21.76
C GLU A 103 5.60 6.85 22.99
N LYS A 104 6.84 7.29 22.76
CA LYS A 104 7.72 7.78 23.83
C LYS A 104 7.48 9.24 24.21
N ASN A 105 6.69 10.02 23.46
CA ASN A 105 6.31 11.41 23.76
C ASN A 105 5.03 11.81 23.00
N PHE A 106 4.00 12.28 23.70
CA PHE A 106 2.67 12.57 23.12
C PHE A 106 2.50 14.01 22.62
N ASP A 107 1.90 14.15 21.43
CA ASP A 107 0.73 15.01 21.18
C ASP A 107 -0.17 14.24 20.20
N ILE A 108 -1.23 13.60 20.70
CA ILE A 108 -2.16 12.85 19.85
C ILE A 108 -3.04 13.86 19.11
N VAL A 109 -2.78 14.07 17.82
CA VAL A 109 -3.81 14.59 16.91
C VAL A 109 -4.56 13.37 16.39
N LEU A 110 -5.76 13.15 16.92
CA LEU A 110 -6.64 12.07 16.47
C LEU A 110 -6.88 12.20 14.96
N PRO A 111 -6.95 11.09 14.22
CA PRO A 111 -7.32 11.12 12.81
C PRO A 111 -8.66 11.83 12.65
N GLN A 112 -8.68 12.93 11.90
CA GLN A 112 -9.94 13.56 11.49
C GLN A 112 -10.38 12.92 10.19
N SER A 113 -11.32 11.97 10.26
CA SER A 113 -12.00 11.49 9.06
C SER A 113 -12.94 12.58 8.57
N THR A 114 -12.79 13.00 7.32
CA THR A 114 -13.77 13.90 6.69
C THR A 114 -14.92 13.07 6.13
N MET A 115 -16.17 13.54 6.22
CA MET A 115 -17.28 12.93 5.47
C MET A 115 -16.93 12.82 3.98
N SER A 116 -17.45 11.80 3.29
CA SER A 116 -17.26 11.63 1.84
C SER A 116 -17.68 12.89 1.08
N ARG A 117 -16.81 13.40 0.21
CA ARG A 117 -17.05 14.60 -0.61
C ARG A 117 -16.94 14.26 -2.09
N ARG A 118 -17.83 14.84 -2.89
CA ARG A 118 -17.73 14.79 -4.35
C ARG A 118 -16.57 15.66 -4.81
N LEU A 119 -15.57 15.06 -5.45
CA LEU A 119 -14.51 15.80 -6.14
C LEU A 119 -15.01 16.34 -7.49
N GLY A 120 -15.73 15.50 -8.23
CA GLY A 120 -16.33 15.90 -9.50
C GLY A 120 -16.80 14.73 -10.35
N ARG A 121 -17.00 14.99 -11.63
CA ARG A 121 -17.35 14.04 -12.68
C ARG A 121 -16.34 14.14 -13.81
N ILE A 122 -15.67 13.04 -14.13
CA ILE A 122 -14.84 12.93 -15.33
C ILE A 122 -15.60 12.19 -16.42
N ARG A 123 -15.46 12.63 -17.68
CA ARG A 123 -16.02 11.98 -18.86
C ARG A 123 -14.91 11.62 -19.83
N PHE A 124 -15.01 10.45 -20.42
CA PHE A 124 -14.10 9.92 -21.42
C PHE A 124 -14.87 9.67 -22.71
N GLN A 125 -14.23 10.00 -23.82
CA GLN A 125 -14.69 9.60 -25.13
C GLN A 125 -13.94 8.33 -25.51
N TYR A 126 -14.66 7.30 -25.95
CA TYR A 126 -14.07 6.05 -26.40
C TYR A 126 -14.54 5.73 -27.81
N THR A 127 -13.73 4.99 -28.55
CA THR A 127 -14.12 4.44 -29.85
C THR A 127 -14.01 2.92 -29.80
N ASP A 128 -15.06 2.24 -30.22
CA ASP A 128 -15.09 0.79 -30.40
C ASP A 128 -15.35 0.42 -31.86
N GLY A 129 -15.47 -0.87 -32.16
CA GLY A 129 -15.74 -1.35 -33.53
C GLY A 129 -17.10 -0.91 -34.10
N THR A 130 -17.95 -0.23 -33.33
CA THR A 130 -19.31 0.19 -33.70
C THR A 130 -19.48 1.72 -33.77
N GLY A 131 -18.59 2.49 -33.13
CA GLY A 131 -18.60 3.94 -33.21
C GLY A 131 -17.92 4.61 -32.03
N THR A 132 -18.26 5.89 -31.81
CA THR A 132 -17.72 6.70 -30.71
C THR A 132 -18.78 6.93 -29.64
N GLY A 133 -18.44 6.70 -28.38
CA GLY A 133 -19.32 6.84 -27.23
C GLY A 133 -18.71 7.66 -26.09
N ILE A 134 -19.52 7.94 -25.07
CA ILE A 134 -19.09 8.62 -23.84
C ILE A 134 -19.33 7.71 -22.64
N CYS A 135 -18.29 7.49 -21.84
CA CYS A 135 -18.39 6.94 -20.49
C CYS A 135 -17.84 7.96 -19.47
N GLY A 136 -17.94 7.66 -18.18
CA GLY A 136 -17.40 8.56 -17.17
C GLY A 136 -17.65 8.09 -15.75
N ALA A 137 -17.02 8.78 -14.81
CA ALA A 137 -17.08 8.43 -13.40
C ALA A 137 -17.43 9.66 -12.57
N TYR A 138 -18.35 9.48 -11.63
CA TYR A 138 -18.41 10.31 -10.44
C TYR A 138 -17.28 9.89 -9.50
N VAL A 139 -16.53 10.88 -9.01
CA VAL A 139 -15.36 10.68 -8.16
C VAL A 139 -15.66 11.31 -6.81
N ASP A 140 -15.93 10.45 -5.84
CA ASP A 140 -16.08 10.81 -4.42
C ASP A 140 -14.77 10.50 -3.69
N TYR A 141 -14.46 11.22 -2.62
CA TYR A 141 -13.27 10.95 -1.81
C TYR A 141 -13.51 11.11 -0.32
N VAL A 142 -12.78 10.32 0.46
CA VAL A 142 -12.60 10.47 1.91
C VAL A 142 -11.13 10.78 2.15
N LYS A 143 -10.88 11.79 2.97
CA LYS A 143 -9.52 12.18 3.38
C LYS A 143 -9.37 11.98 4.88
N GLU A 144 -8.30 11.29 5.24
CA GLU A 144 -7.88 11.06 6.62
C GLU A 144 -6.46 11.62 6.80
N THR A 145 -6.27 12.38 7.87
CA THR A 145 -4.95 12.91 8.23
C THR A 145 -4.67 12.62 9.67
N GLY A 146 -3.43 12.29 9.98
CA GLY A 146 -3.00 12.11 11.36
C GLY A 146 -1.51 12.33 11.52
N ASN A 147 -1.06 12.21 12.76
CA ASN A 147 0.33 12.38 13.11
C ASN A 147 0.74 11.33 14.14
N LYS A 148 1.94 10.76 14.00
CA LYS A 148 2.55 9.84 14.97
C LYS A 148 3.96 10.28 15.30
N LYS A 149 4.32 10.28 16.59
CA LYS A 149 5.66 10.64 17.06
C LYS A 149 6.32 9.45 17.74
N TYR A 150 7.58 9.20 17.44
CA TYR A 150 8.34 8.14 18.10
C TYR A 150 9.83 8.47 18.19
N ASP A 151 10.43 8.19 19.35
CA ASP A 151 11.87 8.27 19.55
C ASP A 151 12.52 6.92 19.28
N ILE A 152 13.27 6.84 18.18
CA ILE A 152 14.01 5.63 17.79
C ILE A 152 15.31 5.44 18.59
N ASN A 153 15.48 6.16 19.70
CA ASN A 153 16.54 5.88 20.66
C ASN A 153 16.47 4.42 21.13
N GLY A 154 17.58 3.70 20.95
CA GLY A 154 17.69 2.32 21.35
C GLY A 154 18.84 1.58 20.70
N THR A 155 19.03 0.33 21.12
CA THR A 155 20.01 -0.59 20.55
C THR A 155 19.31 -1.56 19.61
N TYR A 156 19.80 -1.63 18.38
CA TYR A 156 19.26 -2.49 17.32
C TYR A 156 20.34 -3.46 16.86
N ARG A 157 19.92 -4.66 16.47
CA ARG A 157 20.82 -5.67 15.95
C ARG A 157 21.31 -5.32 14.55
N ASP A 158 20.39 -4.92 13.69
CA ASP A 158 20.64 -4.70 12.27
C ASP A 158 19.62 -3.72 11.66
N LEU A 159 19.77 -3.41 10.37
CA LEU A 159 18.89 -2.50 9.65
C LEU A 159 17.44 -2.99 9.63
N ALA A 160 17.22 -4.29 9.42
CA ALA A 160 15.88 -4.89 9.38
C ALA A 160 15.16 -4.73 10.73
N GLY A 161 15.89 -4.89 11.84
CA GLY A 161 15.39 -4.68 13.19
C GLY A 161 14.97 -3.23 13.43
N LEU A 162 15.81 -2.25 13.04
CA LEU A 162 15.44 -0.84 13.10
C LEU A 162 14.20 -0.53 12.25
N ALA A 163 14.17 -1.01 11.01
CA ALA A 163 13.06 -0.80 10.09
C ALA A 163 11.73 -1.37 10.62
N SER A 164 11.77 -2.54 11.27
CA SER A 164 10.58 -3.12 11.90
C SER A 164 10.02 -2.26 13.03
N VAL A 165 10.90 -1.63 13.84
CA VAL A 165 10.48 -0.74 14.92
C VAL A 165 9.92 0.57 14.35
N VAL A 166 10.57 1.14 13.34
CA VAL A 166 10.08 2.33 12.63
C VAL A 166 8.70 2.07 12.00
N ALA A 167 8.54 0.93 11.33
CA ALA A 167 7.27 0.53 10.71
C ALA A 167 6.15 0.36 11.74
N GLY A 168 6.42 -0.36 12.83
CA GLY A 168 5.44 -0.57 13.89
C GLY A 168 5.06 0.73 14.59
N ALA A 169 6.05 1.48 15.09
CA ALA A 169 5.82 2.64 15.93
C ALA A 169 5.16 3.81 15.17
N LEU A 170 5.54 4.03 13.91
CA LEU A 170 4.97 5.10 13.07
C LEU A 170 3.81 4.60 12.17
N SER A 171 3.48 3.30 12.24
CA SER A 171 2.48 2.65 11.38
C SER A 171 2.72 2.89 9.88
N LEU A 172 3.98 2.72 9.48
CA LEU A 172 4.42 2.92 8.11
C LEU A 172 4.44 1.59 7.34
N PRO A 173 4.16 1.60 6.03
CA PRO A 173 4.45 0.50 5.13
C PRO A 173 5.94 0.13 5.14
N ALA A 174 6.26 -1.07 4.69
CA ALA A 174 7.61 -1.63 4.81
C ALA A 174 8.66 -0.78 4.10
N ALA A 175 8.33 -0.31 2.90
CA ALA A 175 9.22 0.47 2.04
C ALA A 175 9.64 1.83 2.67
N PRO A 176 8.71 2.73 3.04
CA PRO A 176 9.06 3.96 3.77
C PRO A 176 9.85 3.71 5.04
N ALA A 177 9.49 2.69 5.83
CA ALA A 177 10.17 2.39 7.09
C ALA A 177 11.64 1.98 6.88
N LEU A 178 11.91 1.18 5.85
CA LEU A 178 13.26 0.78 5.49
C LEU A 178 14.07 2.00 4.99
N ALA A 179 13.48 2.88 4.18
CA ALA A 179 14.14 4.09 3.70
C ALA A 179 14.54 5.04 4.85
N ILE A 180 13.64 5.30 5.79
CA ILE A 180 13.91 6.13 6.98
C ILE A 180 15.05 5.52 7.81
N SER A 181 15.04 4.20 7.97
CA SER A 181 16.05 3.47 8.74
C SER A 181 17.46 3.58 8.12
N LYS A 182 17.55 3.53 6.78
CA LYS A 182 18.82 3.80 6.05
C LYS A 182 19.30 5.23 6.29
N THR A 183 18.40 6.22 6.19
CA THR A 183 18.74 7.62 6.45
C THR A 183 19.25 7.81 7.87
N ALA A 184 18.64 7.14 8.85
CA ALA A 184 19.09 7.19 10.24
C ALA A 184 20.50 6.60 10.42
N LEU A 185 20.78 5.41 9.87
CA LEU A 185 22.11 4.80 9.92
C LEU A 185 23.18 5.70 9.29
N ALA A 186 22.91 6.20 8.07
CA ALA A 186 23.83 7.09 7.36
C ALA A 186 24.09 8.37 8.15
N TYR A 187 23.05 8.95 8.75
CA TYR A 187 23.15 10.17 9.55
C TYR A 187 24.03 9.99 10.79
N PHE A 188 23.90 8.87 11.50
CA PHE A 188 24.70 8.57 12.68
C PHE A 188 26.07 7.93 12.35
N GLY A 189 26.42 7.80 11.07
CA GLY A 189 27.71 7.26 10.63
C GLY A 189 27.86 5.75 10.84
N PHE A 190 26.75 5.02 10.95
CA PHE A 190 26.78 3.57 11.07
C PHE A 190 26.93 2.91 9.70
N ALA A 191 27.78 1.90 9.63
CA ALA A 191 27.84 1.04 8.46
C ALA A 191 26.55 0.21 8.34
N MET A 192 26.06 0.03 7.13
CA MET A 192 24.88 -0.80 6.85
C MET A 192 25.04 -2.26 7.29
N THR A 193 26.29 -2.73 7.37
CA THR A 193 26.68 -4.09 7.81
C THR A 193 26.89 -4.22 9.31
N ALA A 194 26.62 -3.18 10.11
CA ALA A 194 26.82 -3.23 11.55
C ALA A 194 25.98 -4.36 12.20
N VAL A 195 26.62 -5.19 13.03
CA VAL A 195 26.01 -6.37 13.68
C VAL A 195 25.34 -6.03 15.03
N GLN A 196 25.43 -4.76 15.44
CA GLN A 196 24.68 -4.12 16.51
C GLN A 196 25.04 -2.63 16.51
N PHE A 197 24.07 -1.74 16.72
CA PHE A 197 24.33 -0.31 16.85
C PHE A 197 23.33 0.34 17.80
N THR A 198 23.73 1.46 18.41
CA THR A 198 22.89 2.22 19.34
C THR A 198 22.60 3.59 18.75
N ILE A 199 21.35 3.84 18.43
CA ILE A 199 20.90 5.16 17.97
C ILE A 199 20.69 6.05 19.20
N PRO A 200 21.31 7.25 19.24
CA PRO A 200 21.05 8.23 20.29
C PRO A 200 19.62 8.82 20.13
N GLN A 201 19.27 9.84 20.90
CA GLN A 201 17.92 10.42 20.81
C GLN A 201 17.61 10.93 19.40
N CYS A 202 16.50 10.46 18.82
CA CYS A 202 16.06 10.81 17.48
C CYS A 202 14.54 10.74 17.40
N ASN A 203 13.89 11.89 17.59
CA ASN A 203 12.44 12.02 17.64
C ASN A 203 11.86 12.17 16.23
N LEU A 204 11.36 11.07 15.67
CA LEU A 204 10.67 11.07 14.39
C LEU A 204 9.23 11.51 14.56
N ASN A 205 8.75 12.31 13.61
CA ASN A 205 7.38 12.78 13.51
C ASN A 205 6.87 12.41 12.11
N SER A 206 5.84 11.57 12.07
CA SER A 206 5.23 11.05 10.86
C SER A 206 3.83 11.62 10.69
N GLN A 207 3.72 12.62 9.83
CA GLN A 207 2.42 13.11 9.38
C GLN A 207 1.96 12.29 8.18
N TYR A 208 0.71 11.83 8.19
CA TYR A 208 0.16 11.14 7.04
C TYR A 208 -1.10 11.83 6.52
N GLU A 209 -1.30 11.69 5.22
CA GLU A 209 -2.51 12.05 4.51
C GLU A 209 -2.91 10.88 3.61
N GLN A 210 -3.98 10.18 4.00
CA GLN A 210 -4.59 9.12 3.22
C GLN A 210 -5.82 9.67 2.50
N ILE A 211 -5.95 9.33 1.22
CA ILE A 211 -7.12 9.67 0.42
C ILE A 211 -7.64 8.38 -0.21
N GLU A 212 -8.89 8.06 0.07
CA GLU A 212 -9.63 6.98 -0.59
C GLU A 212 -10.60 7.59 -1.60
N TYR A 213 -10.49 7.17 -2.85
CA TYR A 213 -11.36 7.56 -3.94
C TYR A 213 -12.38 6.47 -4.21
N THR A 214 -13.66 6.84 -4.23
CA THR A 214 -14.75 5.98 -4.70
C THR A 214 -15.19 6.46 -6.07
N LEU A 215 -15.16 5.55 -7.03
CA LEU A 215 -15.55 5.79 -8.42
C LEU A 215 -16.91 5.14 -8.66
N THR A 216 -17.84 5.88 -9.25
CA THR A 216 -19.15 5.37 -9.67
C THR A 216 -19.38 5.71 -11.13
N ASP A 217 -19.64 4.70 -11.97
CA ASP A 217 -19.97 4.89 -13.38
C ASP A 217 -21.23 5.78 -13.52
N ILE A 218 -21.15 6.79 -14.39
CA ILE A 218 -22.24 7.75 -14.62
C ILE A 218 -23.45 7.13 -15.31
N ASN A 219 -23.24 6.06 -16.09
CA ASN A 219 -24.28 5.39 -16.87
C ASN A 219 -24.85 4.17 -16.11
N HIS A 220 -24.06 3.60 -15.19
CA HIS A 220 -24.43 2.40 -14.43
C HIS A 220 -24.05 2.55 -12.96
N SER A 221 -24.96 3.07 -12.12
CA SER A 221 -24.66 3.38 -10.71
C SER A 221 -24.24 2.19 -9.85
N SER A 222 -24.54 0.95 -10.26
CA SER A 222 -24.07 -0.27 -9.60
C SER A 222 -22.61 -0.62 -9.93
N HIS A 223 -22.05 -0.05 -10.99
CA HIS A 223 -20.67 -0.25 -11.39
C HIS A 223 -19.77 0.75 -10.65
N LYS A 224 -19.09 0.24 -9.63
CA LYS A 224 -18.24 1.03 -8.73
C LYS A 224 -16.90 0.36 -8.51
N ASN A 225 -15.90 1.16 -8.25
CA ASN A 225 -14.59 0.70 -7.81
C ASN A 225 -13.98 1.75 -6.87
N SER A 226 -12.92 1.39 -6.16
CA SER A 226 -12.19 2.33 -5.32
C SER A 226 -10.69 2.09 -5.38
N PHE A 227 -9.94 3.15 -5.14
CA PHE A 227 -8.50 3.10 -4.94
C PHE A 227 -8.12 4.07 -3.84
N TRP A 228 -6.94 3.88 -3.27
CA TRP A 228 -6.45 4.73 -2.20
C TRP A 228 -4.96 4.97 -2.37
N GLY A 229 -4.48 6.01 -1.70
CA GLY A 229 -3.07 6.19 -1.48
C GLY A 229 -2.82 7.05 -0.26
N THR A 230 -1.62 6.91 0.29
CA THR A 230 -1.19 7.60 1.50
C THR A 230 0.12 8.31 1.26
N LYS A 231 0.19 9.58 1.62
CA LYS A 231 1.44 10.35 1.68
C LYS A 231 1.89 10.45 3.13
N TYR A 232 3.15 10.14 3.37
CA TYR A 232 3.83 10.29 4.65
C TYR A 232 4.88 11.38 4.54
N VAL A 233 4.86 12.33 5.47
CA VAL A 233 5.88 13.36 5.63
C VAL A 233 6.59 13.10 6.96
N ILE A 234 7.86 12.70 6.86
CA ILE A 234 8.67 12.33 8.02
C ILE A 234 9.62 13.45 8.34
N THR A 235 9.44 14.03 9.53
CA THR A 235 10.27 15.10 10.08
C THR A 235 10.95 14.70 11.38
N GLU A 236 12.00 15.41 11.77
CA GLU A 236 12.70 15.23 13.03
C GLU A 236 13.07 16.62 13.60
N SER A 237 13.13 16.75 14.93
CA SER A 237 13.36 18.01 15.65
C SER A 237 14.63 18.81 15.27
N GLY A 238 15.60 18.18 14.58
CA GLY A 238 16.79 18.81 14.02
C GLY A 238 16.74 19.03 12.50
N ASN A 239 15.59 18.86 11.84
CA ASN A 239 15.37 18.96 10.39
C ASN A 239 16.28 18.06 9.53
N LYS A 240 16.79 16.97 10.10
CA LYS A 240 17.68 16.02 9.40
C LYS A 240 16.91 15.02 8.53
N PHE A 241 15.65 14.80 8.91
CA PHE A 241 14.67 14.05 8.16
C PHE A 241 13.65 15.06 7.66
N ASN A 242 13.48 15.14 6.35
CA ASN A 242 12.40 15.88 5.71
C ASN A 242 12.04 15.19 4.40
N ASN A 243 11.66 13.92 4.53
CA ASN A 243 11.41 13.06 3.39
C ASN A 243 9.91 12.86 3.26
N THR A 244 9.43 12.94 2.02
CA THR A 244 8.06 12.59 1.66
C THR A 244 8.07 11.23 0.98
N TYR A 245 7.23 10.34 1.46
CA TYR A 245 7.01 9.02 0.88
C TYR A 245 5.55 8.88 0.50
N THR A 246 5.26 8.06 -0.52
CA THR A 246 3.91 7.73 -0.93
C THR A 246 3.75 6.22 -0.97
N ASP A 247 2.58 5.75 -0.59
CA ASP A 247 2.15 4.36 -0.68
C ASP A 247 0.79 4.27 -1.39
N GLY A 248 0.57 3.17 -2.11
CA GLY A 248 -0.59 3.02 -2.99
C GLY A 248 -0.63 4.06 -4.13
N GLU A 249 -1.83 4.30 -4.68
CA GLU A 249 -2.07 5.27 -5.74
C GLU A 249 -2.40 6.65 -5.17
N TYR A 250 -1.39 7.28 -4.57
CA TYR A 250 -1.57 8.59 -3.94
C TYR A 250 -1.69 9.71 -4.98
N TYR A 251 -2.86 10.35 -5.00
CA TYR A 251 -3.11 11.59 -5.70
C TYR A 251 -3.70 12.61 -4.71
N PRO A 252 -3.11 13.82 -4.52
CA PRO A 252 -3.79 14.87 -3.79
C PRO A 252 -5.06 15.31 -4.54
N THR A 253 -6.04 15.89 -3.83
CA THR A 253 -7.27 16.39 -4.49
C THR A 253 -7.01 17.47 -5.55
N THR A 254 -5.86 18.15 -5.47
CA THR A 254 -5.38 19.10 -6.49
C THR A 254 -4.96 18.43 -7.81
N SER A 255 -4.89 17.09 -7.86
CA SER A 255 -4.68 16.32 -9.10
C SER A 255 -5.91 16.28 -10.01
N TRP A 256 -7.04 16.86 -9.60
CA TRP A 256 -8.19 17.04 -10.49
C TRP A 256 -7.78 17.81 -11.76
N GLY A 257 -8.09 17.28 -12.94
CA GLY A 257 -7.63 17.84 -14.21
C GLY A 257 -6.28 17.31 -14.70
N ASN A 258 -5.55 16.53 -13.89
CA ASN A 258 -4.30 15.91 -14.31
C ASN A 258 -4.55 14.65 -15.15
N GLN A 259 -3.79 14.49 -16.24
CA GLN A 259 -3.95 13.37 -17.16
C GLN A 259 -3.68 11.99 -16.53
N ASN A 260 -2.66 11.88 -15.66
CA ASN A 260 -2.34 10.62 -14.99
C ASN A 260 -3.44 10.21 -14.01
N PHE A 261 -3.99 11.17 -13.26
CA PHE A 261 -5.13 10.91 -12.39
C PHE A 261 -6.36 10.45 -13.18
N GLY A 262 -6.62 11.07 -14.34
CA GLY A 262 -7.69 10.66 -15.25
C GLY A 262 -7.48 9.26 -15.82
N MET A 263 -6.24 8.89 -16.20
CA MET A 263 -5.88 7.53 -16.60
C MET A 263 -6.13 6.50 -15.49
N THR A 264 -5.69 6.79 -14.26
CA THR A 264 -5.98 5.94 -13.10
C THR A 264 -7.48 5.70 -12.98
N ILE A 265 -8.30 6.76 -12.94
CA ILE A 265 -9.76 6.62 -12.83
C ILE A 265 -10.33 5.76 -13.96
N TYR A 266 -9.85 5.96 -15.20
CA TYR A 266 -10.27 5.17 -16.34
C TYR A 266 -9.98 3.68 -16.12
N ASN A 267 -8.74 3.33 -15.80
CA ASN A 267 -8.30 1.94 -15.69
C ASN A 267 -9.02 1.15 -14.58
N TYR A 268 -9.54 1.84 -13.56
CA TYR A 268 -10.32 1.20 -12.49
C TYR A 268 -11.78 0.91 -12.87
N LEU A 269 -12.34 1.57 -13.88
CA LEU A 269 -13.75 1.40 -14.26
C LEU A 269 -13.95 0.94 -15.70
N PHE A 270 -13.03 1.20 -16.62
CA PHE A 270 -13.25 1.05 -18.05
C PHE A 270 -12.06 0.36 -18.72
N THR A 271 -12.32 -0.30 -19.85
CA THR A 271 -11.33 -1.16 -20.54
C THR A 271 -11.29 -0.98 -22.06
N TYR A 272 -11.91 0.07 -22.60
CA TYR A 272 -11.85 0.34 -24.05
C TYR A 272 -10.41 0.64 -24.46
N SER A 273 -9.98 0.13 -25.61
CA SER A 273 -8.58 0.25 -26.05
C SER A 273 -8.25 1.65 -26.59
N ASN A 274 -9.23 2.35 -27.17
CA ASN A 274 -9.07 3.69 -27.70
C ASN A 274 -9.97 4.66 -26.95
N TRP A 275 -9.36 5.55 -26.16
CA TRP A 275 -10.09 6.53 -25.38
C TRP A 275 -9.26 7.79 -25.14
N ASN A 276 -9.95 8.89 -24.83
CA ASN A 276 -9.36 10.14 -24.40
C ASN A 276 -10.23 10.80 -23.33
N ILE A 277 -9.61 11.61 -22.48
CA ILE A 277 -10.35 12.44 -21.52
C ILE A 277 -11.11 13.50 -22.31
N TYR A 278 -12.44 13.52 -22.15
CA TYR A 278 -13.33 14.43 -22.86
C TYR A 278 -13.62 15.69 -22.05
N ALA A 279 -13.93 15.53 -20.76
CA ALA A 279 -14.23 16.67 -19.89
C ALA A 279 -14.04 16.34 -18.40
N TRP A 280 -13.68 17.37 -17.63
CA TRP A 280 -13.71 17.39 -16.17
C TRP A 280 -14.81 18.36 -15.73
N ASN A 281 -15.68 17.93 -14.83
CA ASN A 281 -16.87 18.65 -14.40
C ASN A 281 -17.05 18.62 -12.89
#